data_AF-A0A6G1YX88-F1
#
_entry.id   AF-A0A6G1YX88-F1
#
_cell.length_a   1.000
_cell.length_b   1.000
_cell.length_c   1.000
_cell.angle_alpha   90.00
_cell.angle_beta   90.00
_cell.angle_gamma   90.00
#
_symmetry.space_group_name_H-M   'P 1'
#
loop_
_entity.id
_entity.type
_entity.pdbx_description
1 polymer ?
#
loop_
_entity_poly.entity_id
_entity_poly.type
_entity_poly.pdbx_seq_one_letter_code
_entity_poly.pdbx_strand_id
1 'polypeptide(L)'
;ASTHRLLLLDDRHLAIRMVEGRHLHKCFSFAKEHGQDLKVSIVIGVHPAISIASAYQAAYGANEMFIANSLLHGKLTVTRSNYSQLFIPTLSEIVLEGTILTDRTEEEWMVEALRTYDIKRRQPVFELDRIKFRNNAILYDILPGYPEHRLLMGLPVEAKIFEGVKNVVPTAMAVHLTEGGCTWLNAVIQIRKRLEGEPKNALLAAFASHPSLKMGIVVDEDIDPADPIAVEYAICTRCQADKGFVIVTNAKGSSLDPSSDQQNLLTTKVGIDATATLLKPKERFEVARIPGEEKIKLSDYLS
;
A
#
# COMPACT_ATOMS: atom_id res chain seq x y z
N ALA A 1 5.01 -14.22 5.17
CA ALA A 1 4.03 -13.69 6.13
C ALA A 1 3.19 -12.62 5.44
N SER A 2 1.89 -12.59 5.70
CA SER A 2 0.96 -11.68 5.03
C SER A 2 -0.22 -11.37 5.94
N THR A 3 -0.86 -10.23 5.72
CA THR A 3 -2.05 -9.80 6.48
C THR A 3 -3.31 -10.12 5.69
N HIS A 4 -4.30 -10.72 6.35
CA HIS A 4 -5.58 -11.12 5.76
C HIS A 4 -6.72 -10.79 6.70
N ARG A 5 -7.84 -10.31 6.16
CA ARG A 5 -9.09 -10.19 6.92
C ARG A 5 -9.78 -11.55 7.06
N LEU A 6 -10.48 -11.71 8.17
CA LEU A 6 -11.12 -12.96 8.59
C LEU A 6 -12.55 -12.65 9.04
N LEU A 7 -13.55 -13.14 8.31
CA LEU A 7 -14.96 -13.01 8.69
C LEU A 7 -15.33 -14.11 9.66
N LEU A 8 -15.67 -13.76 10.90
CA LEU A 8 -16.16 -14.71 11.90
C LEU A 8 -17.53 -15.27 11.45
N LEU A 9 -17.61 -16.59 11.35
CA LEU A 9 -18.83 -17.30 10.93
C LEU A 9 -19.54 -17.93 12.14
N ASP A 10 -18.75 -18.58 12.99
CA ASP A 10 -19.18 -19.22 14.24
C ASP A 10 -17.97 -19.33 15.19
N ASP A 11 -18.13 -20.06 16.30
CA ASP A 11 -17.12 -20.21 17.35
C ASP A 11 -15.78 -20.82 16.89
N ARG A 12 -15.74 -21.48 15.72
CA ARG A 12 -14.56 -22.18 15.21
C ARG A 12 -14.17 -21.85 13.78
N HIS A 13 -15.04 -21.21 13.01
CA HIS A 13 -14.83 -20.99 11.58
C HIS A 13 -14.75 -19.52 11.21
N LEU A 14 -13.77 -19.18 10.37
CA LEU A 14 -13.64 -17.86 9.78
C LEU A 14 -13.43 -17.96 8.26
N ALA A 15 -14.11 -17.15 7.46
CA ALA A 15 -13.81 -17.05 6.04
C ALA A 15 -12.58 -16.14 5.83
N ILE A 16 -11.56 -16.62 5.13
CA ILE A 16 -10.29 -15.88 4.92
C ILE A 16 -10.18 -15.33 3.50
N ARG A 17 -10.02 -14.01 3.35
CA ARG A 17 -9.80 -13.40 2.03
C ARG A 17 -8.36 -13.64 1.56
N MET A 18 -8.19 -14.44 0.50
CA MET A 18 -6.90 -14.68 -0.14
C MET A 18 -6.87 -14.16 -1.56
N VAL A 19 -6.20 -13.02 -1.79
CA VAL A 19 -6.07 -12.44 -3.13
C VAL A 19 -5.34 -13.40 -4.05
N GLU A 20 -5.96 -13.65 -5.20
CA GLU A 20 -5.54 -14.61 -6.21
C GLU A 20 -4.13 -14.27 -6.71
N GLY A 21 -3.27 -15.29 -6.82
CA GLY A 21 -1.88 -15.13 -7.26
C GLY A 21 -0.90 -14.59 -6.20
N ARG A 22 -1.37 -14.17 -5.02
CA ARG A 22 -0.48 -13.83 -3.89
C ARG A 22 0.09 -15.08 -3.22
N HIS A 23 1.12 -14.90 -2.39
CA HIS A 23 1.90 -16.00 -1.82
C HIS A 23 1.05 -17.01 -1.04
N LEU A 24 0.16 -16.53 -0.15
CA LEU A 24 -0.73 -17.42 0.61
C LEU A 24 -1.68 -18.20 -0.32
N HIS A 25 -2.26 -17.54 -1.33
CA HIS A 25 -3.12 -18.21 -2.32
C HIS A 25 -2.35 -19.30 -3.06
N LYS A 26 -1.09 -19.06 -3.48
CA LYS A 26 -0.25 -20.08 -4.12
C LYS A 26 0.02 -21.27 -3.19
N CYS A 27 0.32 -21.02 -1.91
CA CYS A 27 0.49 -22.09 -0.92
C CYS A 27 -0.81 -22.91 -0.74
N PHE A 28 -1.96 -22.25 -0.70
CA PHE A 28 -3.25 -22.90 -0.57
C PHE A 28 -3.59 -23.72 -1.82
N SER A 29 -3.40 -23.18 -3.02
CA SER A 29 -3.59 -23.90 -4.28
C SER A 29 -2.70 -25.14 -4.34
N PHE A 30 -1.42 -25.01 -3.96
CA PHE A 30 -0.49 -26.12 -3.92
C PHE A 30 -0.97 -27.22 -2.94
N ALA A 31 -1.38 -26.86 -1.73
CA ALA A 31 -1.89 -27.82 -0.76
C ALA A 31 -3.13 -28.56 -1.29
N LYS A 32 -4.08 -27.80 -1.87
CA LYS A 32 -5.30 -28.32 -2.48
C LYS A 32 -5.02 -29.31 -3.63
N GLU A 33 -4.09 -28.98 -4.52
CA GLU A 33 -3.67 -29.86 -5.62
C GLU A 33 -3.08 -31.19 -5.14
N HIS A 34 -2.57 -31.22 -3.90
CA HIS A 34 -2.02 -32.42 -3.26
C HIS A 34 -3.00 -33.07 -2.28
N GLY A 35 -4.27 -32.66 -2.28
CA GLY A 35 -5.30 -33.22 -1.40
C GLY A 35 -5.04 -32.97 0.08
N GLN A 36 -4.37 -31.86 0.41
CA GLN A 36 -4.03 -31.48 1.78
C GLN A 36 -4.61 -30.11 2.11
N ASP A 37 -5.15 -29.98 3.32
CA ASP A 37 -5.48 -28.67 3.85
C ASP A 37 -4.25 -27.91 4.34
N LEU A 38 -4.33 -26.57 4.34
CA LEU A 38 -3.17 -25.73 4.63
C LEU A 38 -3.15 -25.32 6.11
N LYS A 39 -2.20 -25.89 6.88
CA LYS A 39 -1.95 -25.46 8.26
C LYS A 39 -1.32 -24.08 8.30
N VAL A 40 -1.88 -23.20 9.13
CA VAL A 40 -1.39 -21.83 9.31
C VAL A 40 -1.31 -21.45 10.80
N SER A 41 -0.57 -20.38 11.06
CA SER A 41 -0.57 -19.70 12.35
C SER A 41 -0.84 -18.21 12.11
N ILE A 42 -1.92 -17.71 12.69
CA ILE A 42 -2.32 -16.31 12.61
C ILE A 42 -1.87 -15.66 13.92
N VAL A 43 -1.09 -14.59 13.82
CA VAL A 43 -0.57 -13.86 14.98
C VAL A 43 -1.22 -12.48 15.05
N ILE A 44 -1.66 -12.10 16.24
CA ILE A 44 -2.33 -10.82 16.52
C ILE A 44 -1.58 -10.12 17.66
N GLY A 45 -1.50 -8.79 17.59
CA GLY A 45 -0.75 -7.97 18.54
C GLY A 45 0.75 -8.25 18.41
N VAL A 46 1.34 -7.77 17.32
CA VAL A 46 2.78 -7.87 17.05
C VAL A 46 3.40 -6.48 16.97
N HIS A 47 4.73 -6.40 17.05
CA HIS A 47 5.43 -5.13 16.88
C HIS A 47 5.11 -4.52 15.49
N PRO A 48 4.87 -3.20 15.35
CA PRO A 48 4.49 -2.57 14.08
C PRO A 48 5.43 -2.86 12.90
N ALA A 49 6.73 -3.00 13.16
CA ALA A 49 7.71 -3.42 12.15
C ALA A 49 7.36 -4.76 11.46
N ILE A 50 6.72 -5.69 12.18
CA ILE A 50 6.26 -6.97 11.63
C ILE A 50 5.05 -6.74 10.73
N SER A 51 4.09 -5.89 11.14
CA SER A 51 2.92 -5.52 10.33
C SER A 51 3.32 -4.79 9.04
N ILE A 52 4.29 -3.87 9.12
CA ILE A 52 4.84 -3.16 7.94
C ILE A 52 5.49 -4.16 7.00
N ALA A 53 6.30 -5.08 7.54
CA ALA A 53 6.98 -6.08 6.73
C ALA A 53 5.98 -7.07 6.08
N SER A 54 4.93 -7.51 6.78
CA SER A 54 3.92 -8.42 6.24
C SER A 54 3.02 -7.75 5.19
N ALA A 55 2.91 -6.42 5.21
CA ALA A 55 2.22 -5.66 4.17
C ALA A 55 3.12 -5.43 2.93
N TYR A 56 4.44 -5.58 3.06
CA TYR A 56 5.34 -5.48 1.92
C TYR A 56 5.19 -6.67 0.97
N GLN A 57 4.95 -6.36 -0.30
CA GLN A 57 4.80 -7.38 -1.35
C GLN A 57 6.18 -7.81 -1.86
N ALA A 58 6.88 -8.64 -1.08
CA ALA A 58 8.20 -9.17 -1.43
C ALA A 58 8.14 -10.11 -2.66
N ALA A 59 9.30 -10.40 -3.25
CA ALA A 59 9.41 -11.41 -4.30
C ALA A 59 9.06 -12.81 -3.74
N TYR A 60 8.55 -13.70 -4.59
CA TYR A 60 8.23 -15.07 -4.18
C TYR A 60 9.48 -15.79 -3.64
N GLY A 61 9.35 -16.43 -2.47
CA GLY A 61 10.46 -17.08 -1.78
C GLY A 61 11.23 -16.18 -0.80
N ALA A 62 11.06 -14.85 -0.86
CA ALA A 62 11.53 -13.97 0.19
C ALA A 62 10.64 -14.10 1.43
N ASN A 63 11.25 -14.04 2.61
CA ASN A 63 10.52 -14.09 3.88
C ASN A 63 10.48 -12.70 4.50
N GLU A 64 9.27 -12.16 4.63
CA GLU A 64 8.98 -10.84 5.19
C GLU A 64 9.49 -10.70 6.63
N MET A 65 9.68 -11.80 7.38
CA MET A 65 10.28 -11.75 8.72
C MET A 65 11.74 -11.27 8.72
N PHE A 66 12.50 -11.46 7.62
CA PHE A 66 13.83 -10.86 7.51
C PHE A 66 13.76 -9.34 7.35
N ILE A 67 12.75 -8.83 6.64
CA ILE A 67 12.48 -7.39 6.52
C ILE A 67 12.14 -6.84 7.91
N ALA A 68 11.22 -7.50 8.63
CA ALA A 68 10.88 -7.14 10.00
C ALA A 68 12.09 -7.14 10.93
N ASN A 69 12.97 -8.14 10.83
CA ASN A 69 14.18 -8.21 11.64
C ASN A 69 15.18 -7.09 11.31
N SER A 70 15.30 -6.72 10.03
CA SER A 70 16.13 -5.59 9.61
C SER A 70 15.63 -4.28 10.22
N LEU A 71 14.31 -4.03 10.16
CA LEU A 71 13.66 -2.87 10.80
C LEU A 71 13.84 -2.86 12.33
N LEU A 72 14.03 -4.03 12.94
CA LEU A 72 14.29 -4.20 14.38
C LEU A 72 15.77 -4.29 14.74
N HIS A 73 16.68 -3.98 13.81
CA HIS A 73 18.13 -4.06 14.02
C HIS A 73 18.61 -5.43 14.54
N GLY A 74 18.06 -6.52 14.00
CA GLY A 74 18.47 -7.88 14.35
C GLY A 74 17.87 -8.43 15.64
N LYS A 75 16.93 -7.72 16.28
CA LYS A 75 16.36 -8.08 17.59
C LYS A 75 15.06 -8.88 17.51
N LEU A 76 14.58 -9.26 16.32
CA LEU A 76 13.38 -10.07 16.19
C LEU A 76 13.65 -11.47 16.74
N THR A 77 12.84 -11.90 17.70
CA THR A 77 12.89 -13.26 18.23
C THR A 77 11.67 -14.04 17.77
N VAL A 78 11.92 -15.27 17.30
CA VAL A 78 10.88 -16.19 16.83
C VAL A 78 10.98 -17.53 17.55
N THR A 79 9.86 -18.24 17.62
CA THR A 79 9.79 -19.63 18.10
C THR A 79 9.11 -20.49 17.06
N ARG A 80 9.44 -21.78 17.03
CA ARG A 80 8.81 -22.74 16.11
C ARG A 80 7.51 -23.26 16.73
N SER A 81 6.40 -23.12 16.01
CA SER A 81 5.11 -23.68 16.44
C SER A 81 5.16 -25.21 16.37
N ASN A 82 4.77 -25.88 17.46
CA ASN A 82 4.61 -27.34 17.48
C ASN A 82 3.40 -27.82 16.64
N TYR A 83 2.51 -26.92 16.21
CA TYR A 83 1.36 -27.24 15.39
C TYR A 83 1.66 -27.09 13.89
N SER A 84 2.03 -25.87 13.46
CA SER A 84 2.23 -25.56 12.04
C SER A 84 3.67 -25.78 11.58
N GLN A 85 4.62 -25.98 12.52
CA GLN A 85 6.06 -26.02 12.26
C GLN A 85 6.65 -24.72 11.70
N LEU A 86 5.84 -23.64 11.63
CA LEU A 86 6.24 -22.31 11.20
C LEU A 86 6.90 -21.53 12.34
N PHE A 87 7.76 -20.57 11.98
CA PHE A 87 8.32 -19.62 12.93
C PHE A 87 7.34 -18.47 13.19
N ILE A 88 6.99 -18.26 14.46
CA ILE A 88 6.09 -17.20 14.92
C ILE A 88 6.85 -16.22 15.84
N PRO A 89 6.56 -14.90 15.82
CA PRO A 89 7.18 -13.96 16.74
C PRO A 89 6.88 -14.31 18.20
N THR A 90 7.90 -14.36 19.05
CA THR A 90 7.74 -14.77 20.47
C THR A 90 6.93 -13.77 21.30
N LEU A 91 6.88 -12.52 20.84
CA LEU A 91 6.21 -11.42 21.53
C LEU A 91 4.79 -11.15 21.01
N SER A 92 4.18 -12.11 20.29
CA SER A 92 2.78 -11.99 19.85
C SER A 92 1.82 -12.02 21.04
N GLU A 93 0.78 -11.19 21.02
CA GLU A 93 -0.26 -11.16 22.06
C GLU A 93 -1.16 -12.39 22.00
N ILE A 94 -1.63 -12.74 20.79
CA ILE A 94 -2.52 -13.86 20.53
C ILE A 94 -2.03 -14.63 19.29
N VAL A 95 -2.11 -15.96 19.35
CA VAL A 95 -1.80 -16.86 18.24
C VAL A 95 -2.97 -17.81 18.03
N LEU A 96 -3.54 -17.79 16.83
CA LEU A 96 -4.56 -18.74 16.38
C LEU A 96 -3.88 -19.78 15.49
N GLU A 97 -3.93 -21.04 15.90
CA GLU A 97 -3.44 -22.18 15.13
C GLU A 97 -4.63 -22.96 14.58
N GLY A 98 -4.57 -23.27 13.29
CA GLY A 98 -5.65 -23.95 12.60
C GLY A 98 -5.32 -24.23 11.15
N THR A 99 -6.34 -24.63 10.40
CA THR A 99 -6.21 -25.15 9.05
C THR A 99 -7.15 -24.43 8.10
N ILE A 100 -6.65 -24.02 6.93
CA ILE A 100 -7.48 -23.51 5.84
C ILE A 100 -7.97 -24.70 5.02
N LEU A 101 -9.27 -24.97 5.10
CA LEU A 101 -9.94 -26.09 4.45
C LEU A 101 -10.01 -25.89 2.94
N THR A 102 -9.72 -26.95 2.18
CA THR A 102 -9.65 -26.92 0.71
C THR A 102 -10.97 -27.25 0.03
N ASP A 103 -11.87 -27.91 0.75
CA ASP A 103 -13.18 -28.39 0.32
C ASP A 103 -14.34 -27.51 0.82
N ARG A 104 -14.11 -26.66 1.83
CA ARG A 104 -15.12 -25.75 2.38
C ARG A 104 -14.88 -24.30 2.00
N THR A 105 -15.92 -23.64 1.51
CA THR A 105 -15.92 -22.20 1.20
C THR A 105 -17.24 -21.57 1.59
N GLU A 106 -17.18 -20.34 2.11
CA GLU A 106 -18.31 -19.56 2.60
C GLU A 106 -18.32 -18.17 1.96
N GLU A 107 -19.46 -17.49 2.01
CA GLU A 107 -19.56 -16.12 1.53
C GLU A 107 -18.80 -15.15 2.45
N GLU A 108 -17.89 -14.37 1.88
CA GLU A 108 -17.08 -13.38 2.58
C GLU A 108 -17.27 -12.00 1.93
N TRP A 109 -17.48 -10.99 2.76
CA TRP A 109 -17.56 -9.58 2.39
C TRP A 109 -17.28 -8.71 3.63
N MET A 110 -16.58 -7.59 3.44
CA MET A 110 -16.26 -6.63 4.49
C MET A 110 -16.06 -5.22 3.90
N VAL A 111 -15.90 -4.22 4.78
CA VAL A 111 -15.45 -2.88 4.40
C VAL A 111 -13.97 -2.93 3.97
N GLU A 112 -13.64 -2.26 2.87
CA GLU A 112 -12.30 -2.22 2.29
C GLU A 112 -11.53 -0.93 2.55
N ALA A 113 -10.26 -0.89 2.12
CA ALA A 113 -9.35 0.24 2.28
C ALA A 113 -9.88 1.58 1.73
N LEU A 114 -10.75 1.55 0.72
CA LEU A 114 -11.41 2.76 0.19
C LEU A 114 -12.66 3.19 0.97
N ARG A 115 -12.96 2.52 2.09
CA ARG A 115 -14.19 2.70 2.89
C ARG A 115 -15.48 2.33 2.16
N THR A 116 -15.38 1.52 1.11
CA THR A 116 -16.52 0.91 0.41
C THR A 116 -16.71 -0.53 0.87
N TYR A 117 -17.91 -1.09 0.69
CA TYR A 117 -18.13 -2.51 0.88
C TYR A 117 -17.57 -3.30 -0.31
N ASP A 118 -16.83 -4.35 -0.01
CA ASP A 118 -16.41 -5.32 -1.02
C ASP A 118 -17.60 -6.18 -1.47
N ILE A 119 -17.49 -6.76 -2.66
CA ILE A 119 -18.50 -7.70 -3.15
C ILE A 119 -18.41 -9.03 -2.39
N LYS A 120 -19.55 -9.69 -2.27
CA LYS A 120 -19.67 -11.05 -1.76
C LYS A 120 -18.92 -12.02 -2.67
N ARG A 121 -17.94 -12.73 -2.12
CA ARG A 121 -17.20 -13.79 -2.82
C ARG A 121 -17.12 -15.04 -1.97
N ARG A 122 -17.11 -16.20 -2.61
CA ARG A 122 -16.80 -17.45 -1.90
C ARG A 122 -15.31 -17.50 -1.58
N GLN A 123 -14.96 -17.59 -0.30
CA GLN A 123 -13.59 -17.70 0.17
C GLN A 123 -13.42 -18.98 1.00
N PRO A 124 -12.20 -19.55 1.05
CA PRO A 124 -11.92 -20.70 1.91
C PRO A 124 -12.16 -20.41 3.39
N VAL A 125 -12.48 -21.46 4.13
CA VAL A 125 -12.72 -21.39 5.58
C VAL A 125 -11.45 -21.79 6.32
N PHE A 126 -11.01 -20.93 7.24
CA PHE A 126 -10.08 -21.28 8.30
C PHE A 126 -10.87 -21.92 9.46
N GLU A 127 -10.51 -23.15 9.80
CA GLU A 127 -10.99 -23.87 10.98
C GLU A 127 -9.97 -23.74 12.11
N LEU A 128 -10.43 -23.22 13.25
CA LEU A 128 -9.64 -23.01 14.44
C LEU A 128 -9.45 -24.32 15.23
N ASP A 129 -8.21 -24.61 15.57
CA ASP A 129 -7.83 -25.74 16.44
C ASP A 129 -7.41 -25.29 17.84
N ARG A 130 -6.56 -24.26 17.93
CA ARG A 130 -5.96 -23.83 19.21
C ARG A 130 -5.79 -22.32 19.25
N ILE A 131 -6.07 -21.75 20.41
CA ILE A 131 -5.73 -20.36 20.74
C ILE A 131 -4.63 -20.40 21.80
N LYS A 132 -3.55 -19.65 21.59
CA LYS A 132 -2.54 -19.34 22.61
C LYS A 132 -2.52 -17.84 22.80
N PHE A 133 -2.45 -17.38 24.04
CA PHE A 133 -2.45 -15.95 24.34
C PHE A 133 -1.65 -15.66 25.60
N ARG A 134 -1.16 -14.44 25.71
CA ARG A 134 -0.46 -13.95 26.91
C ARG A 134 -1.45 -13.66 28.04
N ASN A 135 -0.95 -13.59 29.26
CA ASN A 135 -1.74 -13.04 30.37
C ASN A 135 -2.09 -11.58 30.04
N ASN A 136 -3.37 -11.21 30.16
CA ASN A 136 -3.90 -9.89 29.79
C ASN A 136 -3.62 -9.51 28.33
N ALA A 137 -3.76 -10.47 27.40
CA ALA A 137 -3.51 -10.25 25.99
C ALA A 137 -4.34 -9.09 25.41
N ILE A 138 -3.70 -8.30 24.55
CA ILE A 138 -4.35 -7.21 23.82
C ILE A 138 -4.85 -7.75 22.48
N LEU A 139 -6.16 -7.66 22.25
CA LEU A 139 -6.72 -7.85 20.91
C LEU A 139 -6.47 -6.58 20.10
N TYR A 140 -5.60 -6.69 19.10
CA TYR A 140 -5.31 -5.62 18.15
C TYR A 140 -6.07 -5.90 16.84
N ASP A 141 -6.79 -4.90 16.35
CA ASP A 141 -7.50 -4.95 15.08
C ASP A 141 -7.28 -3.63 14.32
N ILE A 142 -7.36 -3.70 12.99
CA ILE A 142 -7.13 -2.58 12.10
C ILE A 142 -8.47 -2.10 11.56
N LEU A 143 -8.85 -0.87 11.90
CA LEU A 143 -10.11 -0.30 11.41
C LEU A 143 -10.03 -0.05 9.88
N PRO A 144 -10.91 -0.67 9.06
CA PRO A 144 -10.77 -0.61 7.61
C PRO A 144 -10.92 0.81 7.03
N GLY A 145 -9.96 1.20 6.18
CA GLY A 145 -9.96 2.47 5.45
C GLY A 145 -9.57 3.70 6.28
N TYR A 146 -9.10 3.50 7.51
CA TYR A 146 -8.54 4.54 8.39
C TYR A 146 -7.00 4.60 8.29
N PRO A 147 -6.34 5.59 8.92
CA PRO A 147 -4.91 5.88 8.70
C PRO A 147 -3.98 4.68 8.84
N GLU A 148 -4.23 3.76 9.80
CA GLU A 148 -3.37 2.58 9.98
C GLU A 148 -3.46 1.59 8.81
N HIS A 149 -4.67 1.25 8.35
CA HIS A 149 -4.86 0.41 7.17
C HIS A 149 -4.18 1.06 5.95
N ARG A 150 -4.43 2.36 5.77
CA ARG A 150 -3.86 3.17 4.68
C ARG A 150 -2.34 3.20 4.69
N LEU A 151 -1.73 3.39 5.86
CA LEU A 151 -0.29 3.39 6.05
C LEU A 151 0.32 2.03 5.69
N LEU A 152 -0.22 0.95 6.25
CA LEU A 152 0.29 -0.41 6.00
C LEU A 152 0.17 -0.79 4.52
N MET A 153 -0.90 -0.37 3.85
CA MET A 153 -1.10 -0.65 2.43
C MET A 153 -0.27 0.27 1.51
N GLY A 154 -0.21 1.57 1.82
CA GLY A 154 0.36 2.61 0.96
C GLY A 154 1.89 2.71 1.04
N LEU A 155 2.47 2.66 2.23
CA LEU A 155 3.92 2.87 2.44
C LEU A 155 4.80 1.89 1.61
N PRO A 156 4.51 0.57 1.58
CA PRO A 156 5.23 -0.34 0.69
C PRO A 156 5.13 0.01 -0.79
N VAL A 157 4.00 0.59 -1.21
CA VAL A 157 3.74 0.95 -2.61
C VAL A 157 4.45 2.25 -2.98
N GLU A 158 4.49 3.25 -2.08
CA GLU A 158 5.29 4.46 -2.27
C GLU A 158 6.76 4.11 -2.54
N ALA A 159 7.34 3.22 -1.74
CA ALA A 159 8.72 2.76 -1.94
C ALA A 159 8.94 2.11 -3.31
N LYS A 160 8.01 1.26 -3.77
CA LYS A 160 8.07 0.62 -5.09
C LYS A 160 7.91 1.59 -6.26
N ILE A 161 6.99 2.54 -6.13
CA ILE A 161 6.82 3.60 -7.14
C ILE A 161 8.09 4.45 -7.18
N PHE A 162 8.62 4.86 -6.01
CA PHE A 162 9.84 5.64 -5.93
C PHE A 162 11.02 4.93 -6.60
N GLU A 163 11.26 3.65 -6.30
CA GLU A 163 12.32 2.86 -6.94
C GLU A 163 12.15 2.80 -8.46
N GLY A 164 10.95 2.47 -8.95
CA GLY A 164 10.68 2.39 -10.38
C GLY A 164 10.82 3.72 -11.12
N VAL A 165 10.35 4.81 -10.51
CA VAL A 165 10.54 6.16 -11.06
C VAL A 165 12.01 6.55 -11.04
N LYS A 166 12.73 6.31 -9.94
CA LYS A 166 14.16 6.66 -9.78
C LYS A 166 15.04 5.99 -10.83
N ASN A 167 14.69 4.76 -11.25
CA ASN A 167 15.40 4.04 -12.31
C ASN A 167 15.31 4.75 -13.68
N VAL A 168 14.24 5.50 -13.95
CA VAL A 168 14.03 6.21 -15.23
C VAL A 168 14.36 7.69 -15.11
N VAL A 169 14.07 8.30 -13.95
CA VAL A 169 14.33 9.70 -13.61
C VAL A 169 15.19 9.75 -12.34
N PRO A 170 16.52 9.73 -12.45
CA PRO A 170 17.43 9.67 -11.31
C PRO A 170 17.31 10.86 -10.34
N THR A 171 16.69 11.95 -10.76
CA THR A 171 16.42 13.15 -9.94
C THR A 171 15.09 13.10 -9.18
N ALA A 172 14.37 11.98 -9.20
CA ALA A 172 13.20 11.79 -8.34
C ALA A 172 13.59 11.95 -6.86
N MET A 173 12.80 12.72 -6.12
CA MET A 173 13.09 13.12 -4.75
C MET A 173 12.14 12.46 -3.76
N ALA A 174 10.85 12.37 -4.09
CA ALA A 174 9.84 11.78 -3.24
C ALA A 174 8.66 11.23 -4.06
N VAL A 175 7.94 10.28 -3.48
CA VAL A 175 6.62 9.83 -3.95
C VAL A 175 5.70 9.82 -2.74
N HIS A 176 4.51 10.40 -2.89
CA HIS A 176 3.49 10.43 -1.86
C HIS A 176 2.16 9.92 -2.42
N LEU A 177 1.58 8.90 -1.82
CA LEU A 177 0.23 8.45 -2.11
C LEU A 177 -0.76 9.28 -1.30
N THR A 178 -1.52 10.12 -2.00
CA THR A 178 -2.40 11.11 -1.35
C THR A 178 -3.51 10.47 -0.51
N GLU A 179 -3.87 11.13 0.59
CA GLU A 179 -4.97 10.70 1.45
C GLU A 179 -6.33 10.67 0.73
N GLY A 180 -6.58 11.64 -0.16
CA GLY A 180 -7.79 11.69 -0.99
C GLY A 180 -7.89 10.51 -1.95
N GLY A 181 -6.75 10.05 -2.49
CA GLY A 181 -6.64 8.80 -3.24
C GLY A 181 -6.61 7.54 -2.37
N CYS A 182 -6.97 7.65 -1.08
CA CYS A 182 -6.97 6.59 -0.08
C CYS A 182 -5.61 5.87 0.03
N THR A 183 -4.51 6.62 -0.11
CA THR A 183 -3.12 6.11 -0.10
C THR A 183 -2.92 4.90 -1.05
N TRP A 184 -3.62 4.91 -2.19
CA TRP A 184 -3.65 3.78 -3.12
C TRP A 184 -3.82 4.17 -4.59
N LEU A 185 -4.77 5.04 -4.90
CA LEU A 185 -5.21 5.32 -6.27
C LEU A 185 -4.54 6.55 -6.89
N ASN A 186 -3.94 7.44 -6.09
CA ASN A 186 -3.31 8.66 -6.57
C ASN A 186 -1.93 8.89 -5.94
N ALA A 187 -0.94 9.19 -6.76
CA ALA A 187 0.44 9.47 -6.35
C ALA A 187 0.89 10.85 -6.84
N VAL A 188 1.57 11.59 -5.97
CA VAL A 188 2.33 12.79 -6.32
C VAL A 188 3.83 12.42 -6.32
N ILE A 189 4.52 12.76 -7.40
CA ILE A 189 5.91 12.41 -7.65
C ILE A 189 6.69 13.71 -7.74
N GLN A 190 7.59 13.94 -6.79
CA GLN A 190 8.43 15.12 -6.77
C GLN A 190 9.74 14.83 -7.49
N ILE A 191 10.12 15.66 -8.47
CA ILE A 191 11.37 15.53 -9.21
C ILE A 191 12.12 16.86 -9.26
N ARG A 192 13.44 16.80 -9.38
CA ARG A 192 14.22 17.93 -9.92
C ARG A 192 14.35 17.77 -11.42
N LYS A 193 13.52 18.48 -12.19
CA LYS A 193 13.48 18.34 -13.65
C LYS A 193 14.76 18.87 -14.31
N ARG A 194 15.36 18.07 -15.18
CA ARG A 194 16.57 18.42 -15.97
C ARG A 194 16.27 18.54 -17.45
N LEU A 195 15.33 17.74 -17.95
CA LEU A 195 14.94 17.70 -19.36
C LEU A 195 13.42 17.69 -19.47
N GLU A 196 12.89 18.34 -20.51
CA GLU A 196 11.48 18.19 -20.84
C GLU A 196 11.16 16.73 -21.20
N GLY A 197 9.97 16.27 -20.83
CA GLY A 197 9.55 14.88 -21.01
C GLY A 197 9.92 13.92 -19.88
N GLU A 198 10.89 14.26 -18.99
CA GLU A 198 11.14 13.48 -17.76
C GLU A 198 9.86 13.26 -16.92
N PRO A 199 8.95 14.24 -16.74
CA PRO A 199 7.69 14.02 -16.02
C PRO A 199 6.83 12.92 -16.63
N LYS A 200 6.73 12.85 -17.97
CA LYS A 200 5.93 11.81 -18.63
C LYS A 200 6.56 10.42 -18.46
N ASN A 201 7.88 10.33 -18.49
CA ASN A 201 8.59 9.08 -18.19
C ASN A 201 8.37 8.64 -16.74
N ALA A 202 8.41 9.57 -15.79
CA ALA A 202 8.09 9.31 -14.39
C ALA A 202 6.65 8.78 -14.21
N LEU A 203 5.67 9.38 -14.88
CA LEU A 203 4.27 8.94 -14.85
C LEU A 203 4.12 7.49 -15.35
N LEU A 204 4.72 7.18 -16.50
CA LEU A 204 4.67 5.83 -17.07
C LEU A 204 5.36 4.80 -16.16
N ALA A 205 6.51 5.14 -15.58
CA ALA A 205 7.20 4.31 -14.61
C ALA A 205 6.35 4.06 -13.36
N ALA A 206 5.67 5.09 -12.84
CA ALA A 206 4.79 4.96 -11.69
C ALA A 206 3.59 4.05 -11.97
N PHE A 207 2.94 4.19 -13.14
CA PHE A 207 1.85 3.30 -13.55
C PHE A 207 2.29 1.85 -13.74
N ALA A 208 3.53 1.62 -14.18
CA ALA A 208 4.10 0.29 -14.31
C ALA A 208 4.44 -0.33 -12.93
N SER A 209 4.98 0.47 -12.01
CA SER A 209 5.32 0.03 -10.65
C SER A 209 4.09 -0.33 -9.80
N HIS A 210 2.98 0.39 -9.99
CA HIS A 210 1.73 0.15 -9.26
C HIS A 210 0.55 0.02 -10.22
N PRO A 211 0.18 -1.20 -10.64
CA PRO A 211 -0.93 -1.41 -11.56
C PRO A 211 -2.29 -0.88 -11.07
N SER A 212 -2.50 -0.72 -9.75
CA SER A 212 -3.74 -0.11 -9.23
C SER A 212 -3.72 1.41 -9.21
N LEU A 213 -2.58 2.06 -9.50
CA LEU A 213 -2.48 3.52 -9.56
C LEU A 213 -3.37 4.07 -10.67
N LYS A 214 -4.32 4.94 -10.34
CA LYS A 214 -5.25 5.53 -11.31
C LYS A 214 -4.77 6.90 -11.76
N MET A 215 -4.25 7.70 -10.83
CA MET A 215 -3.78 9.05 -11.09
C MET A 215 -2.33 9.22 -10.65
N GLY A 216 -1.55 9.93 -11.45
CA GLY A 216 -0.19 10.35 -11.13
C GLY A 216 -0.02 11.83 -11.41
N ILE A 217 0.64 12.55 -10.52
CA ILE A 217 0.92 13.99 -10.67
C ILE A 217 2.41 14.16 -10.46
N VAL A 218 3.11 14.83 -11.37
CA VAL A 218 4.53 15.14 -11.22
C VAL A 218 4.70 16.62 -10.94
N VAL A 219 5.43 16.95 -9.88
CA VAL A 219 5.70 18.32 -9.43
C VAL A 219 7.19 18.57 -9.29
N ASP A 220 7.60 19.84 -9.32
CA ASP A 220 8.99 20.25 -9.13
C ASP A 220 9.44 20.15 -7.67
N GLU A 221 10.75 20.29 -7.42
CA GLU A 221 11.36 20.20 -6.09
C GLU A 221 10.91 21.26 -5.08
N ASP A 222 10.23 22.31 -5.52
CA ASP A 222 9.70 23.39 -4.68
C ASP A 222 8.23 23.21 -4.27
N ILE A 223 7.61 22.11 -4.69
CA ILE A 223 6.24 21.75 -4.32
C ILE A 223 6.27 20.56 -3.36
N ASP A 224 5.73 20.72 -2.15
CA ASP A 224 5.59 19.62 -1.20
C ASP A 224 4.53 18.63 -1.70
N PRO A 225 4.89 17.36 -1.98
CA PRO A 225 3.94 16.37 -2.48
C PRO A 225 2.87 15.96 -1.45
N ALA A 226 3.08 16.24 -0.15
CA ALA A 226 2.11 15.95 0.90
C ALA A 226 1.11 17.10 1.14
N ASP A 227 1.38 18.31 0.62
CA ASP A 227 0.46 19.44 0.71
C ASP A 227 -0.49 19.46 -0.49
N PRO A 228 -1.78 19.10 -0.33
CA PRO A 228 -2.72 19.08 -1.44
C PRO A 228 -2.93 20.47 -2.06
N ILE A 229 -2.79 21.55 -1.29
CA ILE A 229 -2.97 22.92 -1.79
C ILE A 229 -1.79 23.32 -2.68
N ALA A 230 -0.55 22.99 -2.28
CA ALA A 230 0.64 23.23 -3.11
C ALA A 230 0.60 22.43 -4.42
N VAL A 231 0.12 21.18 -4.36
CA VAL A 231 -0.04 20.32 -5.55
C VAL A 231 -1.11 20.88 -6.49
N GLU A 232 -2.26 21.32 -5.97
CA GLU A 232 -3.30 21.96 -6.78
C GLU A 232 -2.77 23.25 -7.44
N TYR A 233 -2.04 24.09 -6.70
CA TYR A 233 -1.38 25.27 -7.24
C TYR A 233 -0.46 24.93 -8.42
N ALA A 234 0.37 23.88 -8.29
CA ALA A 234 1.25 23.43 -9.37
C ALA A 234 0.46 23.00 -10.61
N ILE A 235 -0.64 22.24 -10.43
CA ILE A 235 -1.51 21.85 -11.54
C ILE A 235 -2.08 23.08 -12.24
N CYS A 236 -2.61 24.05 -11.50
CA CYS A 236 -3.26 25.23 -12.07
C CYS A 236 -2.29 26.19 -12.76
N THR A 237 -1.05 26.30 -12.30
CA THR A 237 -0.11 27.34 -12.74
C THR A 237 1.01 26.83 -13.65
N ARG A 238 1.28 25.52 -13.66
CA ARG A 238 2.40 24.91 -14.40
C ARG A 238 1.94 23.91 -15.46
N CYS A 239 0.68 23.46 -15.43
CA CYS A 239 0.13 22.55 -16.43
C CYS A 239 -0.63 23.30 -17.54
N GLN A 240 -0.56 22.77 -18.77
CA GLN A 240 -1.48 23.11 -19.85
C GLN A 240 -2.12 21.81 -20.34
N ALA A 241 -3.46 21.75 -20.32
CA ALA A 241 -4.19 20.48 -20.44
C ALA A 241 -3.92 19.71 -21.73
N ASP A 242 -3.71 20.42 -22.84
CA ASP A 242 -3.41 19.86 -24.17
C ASP A 242 -2.04 19.17 -24.25
N LYS A 243 -1.12 19.49 -23.34
CA LYS A 243 0.27 19.00 -23.37
C LYS A 243 0.68 18.22 -22.13
N GLY A 244 0.17 18.62 -20.97
CA GLY A 244 0.59 18.10 -19.66
C GLY A 244 -0.12 16.82 -19.25
N PHE A 245 -1.23 16.46 -19.90
CA PHE A 245 -1.97 15.24 -19.56
C PHE A 245 -1.45 14.03 -20.35
N VAL A 246 -1.40 12.89 -19.66
CA VAL A 246 -1.16 11.57 -20.24
C VAL A 246 -2.37 10.71 -19.92
N ILE A 247 -3.08 10.22 -20.94
CA ILE A 247 -4.25 9.37 -20.77
C ILE A 247 -3.92 7.97 -21.28
N VAL A 248 -4.07 6.97 -20.43
CA VAL A 248 -3.90 5.55 -20.78
C VAL A 248 -5.23 4.84 -20.58
N THR A 249 -5.96 4.62 -21.66
CA THR A 249 -7.25 3.93 -21.66
C THR A 249 -7.08 2.41 -21.55
N ASN A 250 -8.07 1.73 -20.98
CA ASN A 250 -8.13 0.26 -20.88
C ASN A 250 -6.89 -0.37 -20.22
N ALA A 251 -6.29 0.32 -19.27
CA ALA A 251 -5.17 -0.20 -18.48
C ALA A 251 -5.69 -1.04 -17.31
N LYS A 252 -4.83 -1.88 -16.72
CA LYS A 252 -5.17 -2.58 -15.48
C LYS A 252 -5.46 -1.56 -14.37
N GLY A 253 -6.55 -1.79 -13.63
CA GLY A 253 -6.99 -0.96 -12.51
C GLY A 253 -7.03 -1.73 -11.20
N SER A 254 -7.65 -1.11 -10.19
CA SER A 254 -7.85 -1.72 -8.89
C SER A 254 -9.23 -2.37 -8.78
N SER A 255 -9.30 -3.57 -8.18
CA SER A 255 -10.57 -4.18 -7.77
C SER A 255 -11.29 -3.41 -6.66
N LEU A 256 -10.65 -2.38 -6.10
CA LEU A 256 -11.26 -1.54 -5.08
C LEU A 256 -11.99 -0.32 -5.68
N ASP A 257 -11.60 0.14 -6.88
CA ASP A 257 -12.13 1.37 -7.50
C ASP A 257 -13.55 1.15 -8.05
N PRO A 258 -14.63 1.64 -7.41
CA PRO A 258 -15.99 1.37 -7.85
C PRO A 258 -16.34 1.98 -9.21
N SER A 259 -15.53 2.91 -9.73
CA SER A 259 -15.77 3.54 -11.04
C SER A 259 -15.12 2.80 -12.21
N SER A 260 -14.26 1.81 -11.95
CA SER A 260 -13.61 1.01 -13.00
C SER A 260 -14.50 -0.13 -13.49
N ASP A 261 -14.15 -0.77 -14.61
CA ASP A 261 -14.74 -2.05 -14.98
C ASP A 261 -14.27 -3.11 -13.96
N GLN A 262 -15.14 -3.43 -13.00
CA GLN A 262 -14.86 -4.37 -11.91
C GLN A 262 -14.76 -5.83 -12.36
N GLN A 263 -15.32 -6.17 -13.53
CA GLN A 263 -15.28 -7.55 -14.05
C GLN A 263 -13.92 -7.83 -14.69
N ASN A 264 -13.45 -6.91 -15.54
CA ASN A 264 -12.18 -7.06 -16.25
C ASN A 264 -10.99 -6.40 -15.51
N LEU A 265 -11.28 -5.63 -14.45
CA LEU A 265 -10.33 -4.80 -13.70
C LEU A 265 -9.61 -3.81 -14.63
N LEU A 266 -10.38 -3.13 -15.48
CA LEU A 266 -9.88 -2.15 -16.44
C LEU A 266 -10.28 -0.73 -16.01
N THR A 267 -9.36 0.22 -16.18
CA THR A 267 -9.58 1.64 -15.87
C THR A 267 -8.88 2.52 -16.90
N THR A 268 -9.22 3.80 -16.89
CA THR A 268 -8.44 4.83 -17.57
C THR A 268 -7.54 5.51 -16.54
N LYS A 269 -6.24 5.52 -16.81
CA LYS A 269 -5.24 6.21 -15.98
C LYS A 269 -5.01 7.62 -16.52
N VAL A 270 -4.82 8.58 -15.62
CA VAL A 270 -4.48 9.97 -15.95
C VAL A 270 -3.20 10.37 -15.24
N GLY A 271 -2.21 10.78 -16.01
CA GLY A 271 -1.01 11.43 -15.53
C GLY A 271 -1.05 12.92 -15.79
N ILE A 272 -0.57 13.73 -14.85
CA ILE A 272 -0.51 15.19 -14.96
C ILE A 272 0.94 15.63 -14.76
N ASP A 273 1.53 16.22 -15.79
CA ASP A 273 2.76 16.99 -15.69
C ASP A 273 2.42 18.39 -15.17
N ALA A 274 2.68 18.62 -13.88
CA ALA A 274 2.51 19.89 -13.19
C ALA A 274 3.89 20.54 -12.90
N THR A 275 4.90 20.22 -13.72
CA THR A 275 6.24 20.80 -13.59
C THR A 275 6.42 22.08 -14.42
N ALA A 276 7.19 23.03 -13.92
CA ALA A 276 7.51 24.28 -14.60
C ALA A 276 8.27 23.99 -15.90
N THR A 277 7.80 24.49 -17.04
CA THR A 277 8.50 24.27 -18.32
C THR A 277 9.87 24.94 -18.33
N LEU A 278 10.89 24.20 -18.79
CA LEU A 278 12.25 24.67 -19.02
C LEU A 278 12.36 25.56 -20.27
N LEU A 279 11.29 25.65 -21.08
CA LEU A 279 11.22 26.51 -22.27
C LEU A 279 10.97 27.99 -21.91
N LYS A 280 10.71 28.30 -20.64
CA LYS A 280 10.56 29.65 -20.12
C LYS A 280 11.58 29.89 -19.00
N PRO A 281 11.97 31.15 -18.72
CA PRO A 281 12.86 31.47 -17.61
C PRO A 281 12.29 30.97 -16.27
N LYS A 282 13.16 30.43 -15.42
CA LYS A 282 12.79 29.79 -14.13
C LYS A 282 12.08 30.77 -13.20
N GLU A 283 12.47 32.04 -13.26
CA GLU A 283 11.96 33.14 -12.44
C GLU A 283 10.44 33.36 -12.64
N ARG A 284 9.88 32.93 -13.79
CA ARG A 284 8.43 33.02 -14.03
C ARG A 284 7.60 32.02 -13.21
N PHE A 285 8.23 31.01 -12.63
CA PHE A 285 7.56 29.97 -11.86
C PHE A 285 7.97 29.95 -10.39
N GLU A 286 8.87 30.84 -9.99
CA GLU A 286 9.33 30.97 -8.61
C GLU A 286 8.15 31.37 -7.70
N VAL A 287 7.95 30.59 -6.64
CA VAL A 287 6.98 30.93 -5.60
C VAL A 287 7.55 32.05 -4.76
N ALA A 288 6.84 33.18 -4.70
CA ALA A 288 7.24 34.32 -3.89
C ALA A 288 7.33 33.95 -2.41
N ARG A 289 8.35 34.47 -1.73
CA ARG A 289 8.60 34.23 -0.30
C ARG A 289 8.60 35.55 0.47
N ILE A 290 8.30 35.50 1.77
CA ILE A 290 8.40 36.68 2.63
C ILE A 290 9.87 36.84 3.05
N PRO A 291 10.53 37.96 2.71
CA PRO A 291 11.94 38.15 3.07
C PRO A 291 12.15 38.10 4.58
N GLY A 292 12.99 37.18 5.05
CA GLY A 292 13.34 37.03 6.46
C GLY A 292 12.37 36.20 7.29
N GLU A 293 11.38 35.55 6.68
CA GLU A 293 10.44 34.66 7.38
C GLU A 293 11.17 33.54 8.15
N GLU A 294 12.28 33.04 7.61
CA GLU A 294 13.10 32.00 8.21
C GLU A 294 13.75 32.41 9.54
N LYS A 295 13.79 33.72 9.81
CA LYS A 295 14.35 34.30 11.04
C LYS A 295 13.28 34.55 12.11
N ILE A 296 12.00 34.37 11.78
CA ILE A 296 10.87 34.61 12.68
C ILE A 296 10.32 33.26 13.15
N LYS A 297 10.17 33.09 14.46
CA LYS A 297 9.42 31.98 15.05
C LYS A 297 8.08 32.49 15.53
N LEU A 298 6.99 31.96 14.97
CA LEU A 298 5.64 32.39 15.32
C LEU A 298 5.33 32.19 16.82
N SER A 299 5.93 31.17 17.45
CA SER A 299 5.83 30.91 18.90
C SER A 299 6.27 32.08 19.77
N ASP A 300 7.16 32.94 19.28
CA ASP A 300 7.65 34.09 20.04
C ASP A 300 6.60 35.21 20.12
N TYR A 301 5.51 35.10 19.36
CA TYR A 301 4.45 36.10 19.21
C TYR A 301 3.05 35.56 19.56
N LEU A 302 2.92 34.27 19.88
CA LEU A 302 1.68 33.65 20.31
C LEU A 302 1.76 33.34 21.82
N SER A 303 0.74 33.78 22.57
CA SER A 303 0.60 33.57 24.03
C SER A 303 0.00 32.21 24.36
#